data_AF-A0A7S0HN30-F1
#
_entry.id   AF-A0A7S0HN30-F1
#
_cell.length_a   1.000
_cell.length_b   1.000
_cell.length_c   1.000
_cell.angle_alpha   90.00
_cell.angle_beta   90.00
_cell.angle_gamma   90.00
#
_symmetry.space_group_name_H-M   'P 1'
#
loop_
_entity.id
_entity.type
_entity.pdbx_description
1 polymer ?
#
loop_
_entity_poly.entity_id
_entity_poly.type
_entity_poly.pdbx_seq_one_letter_code
_entity_poly.pdbx_strand_id
1 'polypeptide(L)'
;NVISAFARASAGRGQVVMISSDNTCYADDSLKADADPLNGFYKLNAEAFLMSSGLPYTIIKPCGLTDAPPGNLSLDAFHNDDGTTGHGTICTDNGTIGHGTIARADVARLIAAALK
;
A
#
# COMPACT_ATOMS: atom_id res chain seq x y z
N ASN A 1 2.53 5.07 19.12
CA ASN A 1 2.05 5.38 17.75
C ASN A 1 0.55 5.05 17.66
N VAL A 2 -0.09 5.31 16.52
CA VAL A 2 -1.54 5.10 16.32
C VAL A 2 -1.97 3.63 16.45
N ILE A 3 -1.11 2.68 16.08
CA ILE A 3 -1.37 1.23 16.20
C ILE A 3 -1.42 0.82 17.67
N SER A 4 -0.47 1.26 18.50
CA SER A 4 -0.52 1.02 19.95
C SER A 4 -1.70 1.73 20.64
N ALA A 5 -2.15 2.86 20.10
CA ALA A 5 -3.35 3.55 20.60
C ALA A 5 -4.62 2.74 20.27
N PHE A 6 -4.75 2.25 19.04
CA PHE A 6 -5.82 1.35 18.63
C PHE A 6 -5.85 0.08 19.49
N ALA A 7 -4.71 -0.60 19.67
CA ALA A 7 -4.63 -1.82 20.47
C ALA A 7 -5.15 -1.61 21.90
N ARG A 8 -4.79 -0.49 22.53
CA ARG A 8 -5.25 -0.14 23.89
C ARG A 8 -6.75 0.19 23.91
N ALA A 9 -7.20 1.05 22.99
CA ALA A 9 -8.60 1.50 22.95
C ALA A 9 -9.58 0.37 22.63
N SER A 10 -9.16 -0.58 21.80
CA SER A 10 -9.97 -1.73 21.38
C SER A 10 -9.79 -2.97 22.26
N ALA A 11 -8.90 -2.93 23.25
CA ALA A 11 -8.42 -4.12 23.98
C ALA A 11 -7.96 -5.24 23.01
N GLY A 12 -7.31 -4.86 21.91
CA GLY A 12 -6.81 -5.75 20.87
C GLY A 12 -7.90 -6.34 19.95
N ARG A 13 -9.14 -5.86 20.02
CA ARG A 13 -10.26 -6.38 19.22
C ARG A 13 -10.44 -5.59 17.92
N GLY A 14 -10.86 -6.27 16.87
CA GLY A 14 -11.02 -5.68 15.55
C GLY A 14 -9.76 -5.78 14.70
N GLN A 15 -9.72 -5.00 13.63
CA GLN A 15 -8.70 -5.09 12.59
C GLN A 15 -8.19 -3.71 12.21
N VAL A 16 -6.89 -3.63 11.90
CA VAL A 16 -6.28 -2.43 11.32
C VAL A 16 -6.16 -2.61 9.81
N VAL A 17 -6.78 -1.72 9.04
CA VAL A 17 -6.53 -1.63 7.59
C VAL A 17 -5.62 -0.43 7.34
N MET A 18 -4.44 -0.68 6.79
CA MET A 18 -3.45 0.35 6.46
C MET A 18 -3.39 0.54 4.95
N ILE A 19 -3.53 1.78 4.49
CA ILE A 19 -3.21 2.17 3.12
C ILE A 19 -1.74 2.59 3.10
N SER A 20 -0.93 1.88 2.34
CA SER A 20 0.47 2.23 2.13
C SER A 20 0.69 2.74 0.69
N SER A 21 1.71 2.26 -0.01
CA SER A 21 2.01 2.52 -1.42
C SER A 21 2.68 1.29 -2.02
N ASP A 22 2.58 1.15 -3.34
CA ASP A 22 3.57 0.39 -4.10
C ASP A 22 4.97 1.00 -3.90
N ASN A 23 6.02 0.26 -4.25
CA ASN A 23 7.40 0.75 -4.28
C ASN A 23 8.05 1.04 -2.91
N THR A 24 7.43 0.71 -1.77
CA THR A 24 8.10 0.86 -0.46
C THR A 24 9.29 -0.09 -0.29
N CYS A 25 9.58 -0.97 -1.26
CA CYS A 25 10.81 -1.76 -1.31
C CYS A 25 12.06 -0.88 -1.52
N TYR A 26 11.89 0.38 -1.96
CA TYR A 26 12.96 1.37 -2.05
C TYR A 26 12.92 2.35 -0.87
N ALA A 27 14.08 2.53 -0.23
CA ALA A 27 14.22 3.47 0.88
C ALA A 27 14.27 4.95 0.42
N ASP A 28 14.58 5.18 -0.86
CA ASP A 28 14.63 6.48 -1.50
C ASP A 28 13.67 6.48 -2.69
N ASP A 29 12.57 7.23 -2.59
CA ASP A 29 11.60 7.43 -3.67
C ASP A 29 11.87 8.75 -4.42
N SER A 30 13.15 9.12 -4.59
CA SER A 30 13.62 10.28 -5.36
C SER A 30 13.13 10.34 -6.81
N LEU A 31 12.41 9.32 -7.27
CA LEU A 31 11.75 9.21 -8.57
C LEU A 31 10.45 10.04 -8.67
N LYS A 32 9.93 10.56 -7.55
CA LYS A 32 8.82 11.52 -7.55
C LYS A 32 9.33 12.88 -7.10
N ALA A 33 9.59 13.76 -8.07
CA ALA A 33 10.21 15.07 -7.88
C ALA A 33 9.46 16.02 -6.90
N ASP A 34 8.28 15.62 -6.43
CA ASP A 34 7.36 16.34 -5.54
C ASP A 34 7.02 15.60 -4.23
N ALA A 35 7.64 14.43 -3.97
CA ALA A 35 7.38 13.64 -2.76
C ALA A 35 8.53 13.73 -1.74
N ASP A 36 8.20 13.56 -0.44
CA ASP A 36 9.21 13.33 0.60
C ASP A 36 10.01 12.07 0.24
N PRO A 37 11.34 12.16 0.01
CA PRO A 37 12.16 11.03 -0.42
C PRO A 37 12.14 9.86 0.59
N LEU A 38 11.79 10.14 1.86
CA LEU A 38 11.70 9.15 2.92
C LEU A 38 10.30 8.57 3.10
N ASN A 39 9.32 8.96 2.28
CA ASN A 39 7.94 8.45 2.38
C ASN A 39 7.88 6.92 2.28
N GLY A 40 8.59 6.32 1.32
CA GLY A 40 8.70 4.87 1.18
C GLY A 40 9.29 4.21 2.42
N PHE A 41 10.40 4.78 2.93
CA PHE A 41 11.06 4.32 4.16
C PHE A 41 10.12 4.36 5.38
N TYR A 42 9.42 5.48 5.63
CA TYR A 42 8.51 5.59 6.78
C TYR A 42 7.32 4.64 6.67
N LYS A 43 6.75 4.49 5.47
CA LYS A 43 5.64 3.57 5.23
C LYS A 43 6.07 2.12 5.41
N LEU A 44 7.23 1.70 4.89
CA LEU A 44 7.75 0.35 5.09
C LEU A 44 7.95 0.02 6.58
N ASN A 45 8.49 0.96 7.35
CA ASN A 45 8.64 0.77 8.79
C ASN A 45 7.29 0.66 9.52
N ALA A 46 6.30 1.45 9.11
CA ALA A 46 4.94 1.36 9.67
C ALA A 46 4.26 0.02 9.32
N GLU A 47 4.46 -0.49 8.10
CA GLU A 47 4.01 -1.83 7.69
C GLU A 47 4.63 -2.90 8.58
N ALA A 48 5.97 -2.92 8.68
CA ALA A 48 6.68 -3.91 9.51
C ALA A 48 6.25 -3.84 10.99
N PHE A 49 6.03 -2.63 11.51
CA PHE A 49 5.50 -2.46 12.86
C PHE A 49 4.08 -3.02 13.01
N LEU A 50 3.18 -2.78 12.05
CA LEU A 50 1.83 -3.33 12.09
C LEU A 50 1.85 -4.85 12.00
N MET A 51 2.66 -5.41 11.09
CA MET A 51 2.81 -6.85 10.90
C MET A 51 3.34 -7.56 12.16
N SER A 52 4.22 -6.91 12.92
CA SER A 52 4.77 -7.44 14.18
C SER A 52 3.90 -7.17 15.41
N SER A 53 2.81 -6.40 15.29
CA SER A 53 2.00 -5.95 16.43
C SER A 53 1.15 -7.04 17.10
N GLY A 54 0.94 -8.18 16.42
CA GLY A 54 0.01 -9.24 16.85
C GLY A 54 -1.48 -8.92 16.64
N LEU A 55 -1.82 -7.75 16.08
CA LEU A 55 -3.19 -7.41 15.72
C LEU A 55 -3.59 -8.05 14.38
N PRO A 56 -4.87 -8.37 14.16
CA PRO A 56 -5.39 -8.65 12.82
C PRO A 56 -5.19 -7.42 11.92
N TYR A 57 -4.65 -7.62 10.72
CA TYR A 57 -4.38 -6.51 9.80
C TYR A 57 -4.64 -6.84 8.33
N THR A 58 -4.79 -5.78 7.53
CA THR A 58 -4.64 -5.81 6.08
C THR A 58 -3.88 -4.58 5.64
N ILE A 59 -2.83 -4.77 4.84
CA ILE A 59 -2.06 -3.68 4.25
C ILE A 59 -2.41 -3.65 2.75
N ILE A 60 -2.93 -2.52 2.28
CA ILE A 60 -3.24 -2.28 0.87
C ILE A 60 -2.17 -1.36 0.32
N LYS A 61 -1.44 -1.82 -0.70
CA LYS A 61 -0.34 -1.09 -1.35
C LYS A 61 -0.78 -0.70 -2.78
N PRO A 62 -1.58 0.36 -2.94
CA PRO A 62 -2.05 0.75 -4.26
C PRO A 62 -0.91 1.36 -5.08
N CYS A 63 -1.01 1.22 -6.40
CA CYS A 63 -0.24 2.02 -7.35
C CYS A 63 -0.71 3.48 -7.38
N GLY A 64 -0.38 4.22 -8.45
CA GLY A 64 -0.82 5.60 -8.63
C GLY A 64 -2.33 5.77 -8.47
N LEU A 65 -2.76 6.76 -7.68
CA LEU A 65 -4.17 7.00 -7.39
C LEU A 65 -4.81 7.94 -8.41
N THR A 66 -6.00 7.60 -8.89
CA THR A 66 -6.83 8.45 -9.76
C THR A 66 -8.20 8.73 -9.16
N ASP A 67 -8.89 9.74 -9.68
CA ASP A 67 -10.28 10.08 -9.32
C ASP A 67 -11.29 9.52 -10.34
N ALA A 68 -10.92 8.45 -11.07
CA ALA A 68 -11.82 7.78 -12.00
C ALA A 68 -13.00 7.11 -11.24
N PRO A 69 -14.15 6.89 -11.91
CA PRO A 69 -15.24 6.11 -11.32
C PRO A 69 -14.80 4.67 -11.03
N PRO A 70 -15.35 4.04 -9.97
CA PRO A 70 -14.97 2.68 -9.59
C PRO A 70 -15.46 1.62 -10.57
N GLY A 71 -14.79 0.47 -10.60
CA GLY A 71 -15.30 -0.75 -11.26
C GLY A 71 -15.10 -0.81 -12.77
N ASN A 72 -14.30 0.12 -13.32
CA ASN A 72 -13.99 0.18 -14.75
C ASN A 72 -12.78 -0.67 -15.15
N LEU A 73 -12.03 -1.21 -14.19
CA LEU A 73 -10.83 -2.01 -14.40
C LEU A 73 -10.89 -3.32 -13.62
N SER A 74 -10.25 -4.37 -14.15
CA SER A 74 -9.90 -5.56 -13.37
C SER A 74 -8.85 -5.17 -12.33
N LEU A 75 -9.04 -5.60 -11.09
CA LEU A 75 -8.06 -5.38 -10.02
C LEU A 75 -7.25 -6.65 -9.83
N ASP A 76 -5.95 -6.56 -10.11
CA ASP A 76 -5.01 -7.64 -9.88
C ASP A 76 -4.19 -7.36 -8.63
N ALA A 77 -3.91 -8.40 -7.85
CA ALA A 77 -3.08 -8.33 -6.65
C ALA A 77 -1.76 -9.06 -6.89
N PHE A 78 -0.67 -8.45 -6.44
CA PHE A 78 0.69 -8.93 -6.66
C PHE A 78 1.48 -8.90 -5.35
N HIS A 79 2.61 -9.61 -5.31
CA HIS A 79 3.48 -9.68 -4.13
C HIS A 79 4.87 -9.13 -4.48
N ASN A 80 5.53 -8.38 -3.59
CA ASN A 80 6.87 -7.79 -3.87
C ASN A 80 6.95 -6.95 -5.16
N ASP A 81 5.85 -6.31 -5.54
CA ASP A 81 5.75 -5.55 -6.79
C ASP A 81 6.18 -6.36 -8.04
N ASP A 82 5.90 -7.68 -8.03
CA ASP A 82 6.23 -8.67 -9.08
C ASP A 82 5.19 -8.73 -10.23
N GLY A 83 4.19 -7.85 -10.21
CA GLY A 83 3.10 -7.83 -11.17
C GLY A 83 3.55 -7.53 -12.59
N THR A 84 3.40 -8.52 -13.49
CA THR A 84 3.80 -8.44 -14.89
C THR A 84 2.64 -8.08 -15.83
N THR A 85 1.87 -7.03 -15.53
CA THR A 85 0.89 -6.50 -16.50
C THR A 85 1.57 -5.52 -17.46
N GLY A 86 2.50 -6.01 -18.29
CA GLY A 86 3.12 -5.22 -19.37
C GLY A 86 3.89 -3.95 -18.97
N HIS A 87 4.12 -3.74 -17.66
CA HIS A 87 4.66 -2.49 -17.10
C HIS A 87 5.94 -2.68 -16.27
N GLY A 88 6.63 -3.81 -16.45
CA GLY A 88 7.93 -4.08 -15.81
C GLY A 88 7.81 -4.44 -14.32
N THR A 89 8.80 -5.17 -13.82
CA THR A 89 8.94 -5.43 -12.38
C THR A 89 9.43 -4.15 -11.70
N ILE A 90 8.63 -3.63 -10.78
CA ILE A 90 8.89 -2.33 -10.14
C ILE A 90 10.09 -2.42 -9.18
N CYS A 91 10.29 -3.56 -8.49
CA CYS A 91 11.47 -3.81 -7.64
C CYS A 91 12.68 -4.42 -8.40
N THR A 92 12.87 -4.16 -9.70
CA THR A 92 14.13 -4.51 -10.40
C THR A 92 15.05 -3.31 -10.49
N ASP A 93 16.33 -3.57 -10.29
CA ASP A 93 17.48 -2.66 -10.30
C ASP A 93 17.71 -1.87 -11.62
N ASN A 94 16.79 -1.91 -12.58
CA ASN A 94 16.94 -1.36 -13.94
C ASN A 94 15.80 -0.42 -14.40
N GLY A 95 15.19 0.32 -13.47
CA GLY A 95 14.71 1.68 -13.75
C GLY A 95 13.60 1.88 -14.80
N THR A 96 12.84 0.83 -15.17
CA THR A 96 11.66 1.02 -16.03
C THR A 96 10.41 1.07 -15.17
N ILE A 97 9.92 2.28 -14.94
CA ILE A 97 8.75 2.53 -14.10
C ILE A 97 7.50 2.54 -14.97
N GLY A 98 6.85 1.40 -15.09
CA GLY A 98 5.45 1.33 -15.47
C GLY A 98 4.60 1.25 -14.22
N HIS A 99 4.00 2.35 -13.77
CA HIS A 99 3.01 2.26 -12.69
C HIS A 99 1.62 2.09 -13.29
N GLY A 100 0.96 1.00 -12.91
CA GLY A 100 -0.49 0.92 -13.00
C GLY A 100 -1.14 2.05 -12.19
N THR A 101 -2.42 2.29 -12.43
CA THR A 101 -3.20 3.20 -11.58
C THR A 101 -4.46 2.52 -11.08
N ILE A 102 -4.96 2.99 -9.95
CA ILE A 102 -6.20 2.51 -9.35
C ILE A 102 -7.04 3.71 -8.90
N ALA A 103 -8.35 3.63 -9.08
CA ALA A 103 -9.26 4.66 -8.61
C ALA A 103 -9.29 4.70 -7.08
N ARG A 104 -9.32 5.89 -6.47
CA ARG A 104 -9.51 6.03 -5.00
C ARG A 104 -10.78 5.34 -4.52
N ALA A 105 -11.84 5.39 -5.33
CA ALA A 105 -13.09 4.69 -5.06
C ALA A 105 -12.90 3.15 -5.02
N ASP A 106 -12.00 2.59 -5.83
CA ASP A 106 -11.70 1.16 -5.81
C ASP A 106 -10.88 0.76 -4.59
N VAL A 107 -9.92 1.59 -4.17
CA VAL A 107 -9.22 1.41 -2.89
C VAL A 107 -10.21 1.42 -1.73
N ALA A 108 -11.20 2.32 -1.74
CA ALA A 108 -12.24 2.34 -0.71
C ALA A 108 -13.08 1.04 -0.69
N ARG A 109 -13.42 0.49 -1.86
CA ARG A 109 -14.11 -0.81 -1.96
C ARG A 109 -13.26 -1.95 -1.39
N LEU A 110 -11.95 -1.94 -1.65
CA LEU A 110 -11.01 -2.92 -1.08
C LEU A 110 -10.92 -2.82 0.45
N ILE A 111 -10.87 -1.60 1.00
CA ILE A 111 -10.87 -1.37 2.45
C ILE A 111 -12.14 -1.97 3.08
N ALA A 112 -13.30 -1.69 2.49
CA ALA A 112 -14.57 -2.23 2.99
C ALA A 112 -14.60 -3.76 2.92
N ALA A 113 -14.09 -4.36 1.83
CA ALA A 113 -14.02 -5.81 1.66
C ALA A 113 -12.98 -6.50 2.57
N ALA A 114 -11.96 -5.76 3.02
CA ALA A 114 -10.90 -6.30 3.87
C ALA A 114 -11.33 -6.49 5.33
N LEU A 115 -12.33 -5.74 5.78
CA LEU A 115 -12.86 -5.83 7.15
C LEU A 115 -13.67 -7.12 7.31
N LYS A 116 -13.29 -7.95 8.29
CA LYS A 116 -13.97 -9.21 8.64
C LYS A 116 -14.83 -9.07 9.90
#